data_AF-A0A7V0QHV1-F1
#
_entry.id   AF-A0A7V0QHV1-F1
#
_cell.length_a   1.000
_cell.length_b   1.000
_cell.length_c   1.000
_cell.angle_alpha   90.00
_cell.angle_beta   90.00
_cell.angle_gamma   90.00
#
_symmetry.space_group_name_H-M   'P 1'
#
loop_
_entity.id
_entity.type
_entity.pdbx_description
1 polymer ?
#
loop_
_entity_poly.entity_id
_entity_poly.type
_entity_poly.pdbx_seq_one_letter_code
_entity_poly.pdbx_strand_id
1 'polypeptide(L)'
;MRKFKGSGVFIISLIVLVIAWSTAFGFDKIKFAVIADTHMDLYGVNEMKMGAASCEIVRKTVEELNTIPDLDFVLIVGDLLLDGEPYNLDLFKTYIDNLRVP
;
A
#
# COMPACT_ATOMS: atom_id res chain seq x y z
N MET A 1 64.42 -18.43 8.01
CA MET A 1 63.22 -17.55 7.96
C MET A 1 62.10 -18.28 7.23
N ARG A 2 61.15 -18.87 7.97
CA ARG A 2 60.05 -19.68 7.40
C ARG A 2 58.99 -18.70 6.88
N LYS A 3 58.89 -18.52 5.55
CA LYS A 3 57.81 -17.73 4.95
C LYS A 3 56.47 -18.38 5.34
N PHE A 4 55.71 -17.73 6.22
CA PHE A 4 54.36 -18.12 6.61
C PHE A 4 53.42 -18.06 5.39
N LYS A 5 53.38 -19.14 4.61
CA LYS A 5 52.44 -19.31 3.48
C LYS A 5 50.96 -19.32 3.93
N GLY A 6 50.68 -19.50 5.22
CA GLY A 6 49.33 -19.51 5.78
C GLY A 6 48.72 -18.14 6.10
N SER A 7 49.52 -17.08 6.16
CA SER A 7 49.03 -15.73 6.53
C SER A 7 48.06 -15.16 5.50
N GLY A 8 48.36 -15.31 4.21
CA GLY A 8 47.49 -14.85 3.13
C GLY A 8 46.17 -15.61 3.05
N VAL A 9 46.19 -16.93 3.26
CA VAL A 9 44.97 -17.75 3.29
C VAL A 9 44.07 -17.33 4.44
N PHE A 10 44.65 -17.11 5.63
CA PHE A 10 43.90 -16.67 6.81
C PHE A 10 43.24 -15.30 6.59
N ILE A 11 43.96 -14.35 6.00
CA ILE A 11 43.43 -13.01 5.69
C ILE A 11 42.29 -13.10 4.67
N ILE A 12 42.44 -13.91 3.62
CA ILE A 12 41.38 -14.10 2.61
C ILE A 12 40.14 -14.74 3.25
N SER A 13 40.30 -15.76 4.09
CA SER A 13 39.20 -16.38 4.82
C SER A 13 38.48 -15.39 5.73
N LEU A 14 39.22 -14.50 6.40
CA LEU A 14 38.65 -13.46 7.24
C LEU A 14 37.81 -12.45 6.42
N ILE A 15 38.32 -12.03 5.27
CA ILE A 15 37.62 -11.10 4.37
C ILE A 15 36.32 -11.72 3.85
N VAL A 16 36.36 -12.99 3.42
CA VAL A 16 35.16 -13.70 2.94
C VAL A 16 34.11 -13.81 4.04
N LEU A 17 34.52 -14.05 5.29
CA LEU A 17 33.61 -14.17 6.42
C LEU A 17 32.94 -12.83 6.77
N VAL A 18 33.68 -11.72 6.68
CA VAL A 18 33.14 -10.36 6.87
C VAL A 18 32.13 -10.00 5.78
N ILE A 19 32.41 -10.35 4.52
CA ILE A 19 31.48 -10.10 3.41
C ILE A 19 30.22 -10.99 3.57
N ALA A 20 30.38 -12.26 3.94
CA ALA A 20 29.25 -13.18 4.14
C ALA A 20 28.35 -12.81 5.34
N TRP A 21 28.90 -12.12 6.33
CA TRP A 21 28.14 -11.57 7.48
C TRP A 21 27.66 -10.14 7.28
N SER A 22 27.95 -9.50 6.15
CA SER A 22 27.40 -8.19 5.85
C SER A 22 25.94 -8.31 5.41
N THR A 23 25.03 -7.72 6.18
CA THR A 23 23.64 -7.55 5.77
C THR A 23 23.55 -6.33 4.85
N ALA A 24 23.19 -6.53 3.59
CA ALA A 24 22.85 -5.42 2.70
C ALA A 24 21.48 -4.87 3.10
N PHE A 25 21.42 -3.60 3.49
CA PHE A 25 20.16 -2.89 3.71
C PHE A 25 19.62 -2.43 2.35
N GLY A 26 18.56 -3.09 1.88
CA GLY A 26 17.71 -2.60 0.81
C GLY A 26 16.50 -1.87 1.40
N PHE A 27 15.90 -0.96 0.64
CA PHE A 27 14.56 -0.49 0.99
C PHE A 27 13.57 -1.65 0.87
N ASP A 28 12.70 -1.79 1.87
CA ASP A 28 11.57 -2.71 1.75
C ASP A 28 10.68 -2.30 0.57
N LYS A 29 10.09 -3.29 -0.09
CA LYS A 29 9.16 -3.03 -1.19
C LYS A 29 7.89 -2.44 -0.60
N ILE A 30 7.50 -1.26 -1.09
CA ILE A 30 6.23 -0.64 -0.74
C ILE A 30 5.20 -1.01 -1.81
N LYS A 31 4.09 -1.61 -1.38
CA LYS A 31 2.90 -1.91 -2.19
C LYS A 31 1.74 -1.08 -1.65
N PHE A 32 1.20 -0.21 -2.49
CA PHE A 32 0.07 0.63 -2.13
C PHE A 32 -0.97 0.64 -3.25
N ALA A 33 -2.20 0.97 -2.89
CA ALA A 33 -3.28 1.19 -3.84
C ALA A 33 -3.69 2.67 -3.82
N VAL A 34 -4.30 3.13 -4.90
CA VAL A 34 -4.82 4.49 -5.01
C VAL A 34 -6.28 4.43 -5.44
N ILE A 35 -7.15 5.14 -4.72
CA ILE A 35 -8.53 5.40 -5.12
C ILE A 35 -8.73 6.91 -5.26
N ALA A 36 -9.47 7.32 -6.28
CA ALA A 36 -9.67 8.73 -6.64
C ALA A 36 -11.07 8.94 -7.22
N ASP A 37 -11.56 10.18 -7.13
CA ASP A 37 -12.75 10.66 -7.83
C ASP A 37 -13.97 9.75 -7.65
N THR A 38 -14.20 9.27 -6.43
CA THR A 38 -15.28 8.33 -6.15
C THR A 38 -16.65 8.94 -6.39
N HIS A 39 -16.75 10.28 -6.28
CA HIS A 39 -17.98 11.04 -6.49
C HIS A 39 -19.20 10.36 -5.87
N MET A 40 -19.05 9.90 -4.63
CA MET A 40 -20.06 9.10 -3.96
C MET A 40 -21.26 9.97 -3.63
N ASP A 41 -22.44 9.44 -3.91
CA ASP A 41 -23.72 10.08 -3.62
C ASP A 41 -24.77 9.01 -3.30
N LEU A 42 -25.35 9.08 -2.10
CA LEU A 42 -26.38 8.18 -1.60
C LEU A 42 -27.69 8.30 -2.38
N TYR A 43 -28.00 9.50 -2.88
CA TYR A 43 -29.25 9.79 -3.60
C TYR A 43 -29.00 10.09 -5.08
N GLY A 44 -27.79 9.77 -5.56
CA GLY A 44 -27.38 10.04 -6.91
C GLY A 44 -28.14 9.21 -7.93
N VAL A 45 -28.18 9.71 -9.16
CA VAL A 45 -28.71 9.01 -10.34
C VAL A 45 -27.58 8.66 -11.29
N ASN A 46 -27.77 7.60 -12.08
CA ASN A 46 -26.81 7.27 -13.14
C ASN A 46 -27.07 8.17 -14.35
N GLU A 47 -26.05 8.95 -14.72
CA GLU A 47 -26.03 9.78 -15.93
C GLU A 47 -24.66 9.66 -16.60
N MET A 48 -23.91 10.76 -16.72
CA MET A 48 -22.49 10.72 -17.14
C MET A 48 -21.63 9.99 -16.10
N LYS A 49 -21.99 10.10 -14.81
CA LYS A 49 -21.37 9.37 -13.69
C LYS A 49 -22.31 8.28 -13.16
N MET A 50 -21.74 7.34 -12.41
CA MET A 50 -22.47 6.22 -11.80
C MET A 50 -23.03 6.59 -10.42
N GLY A 51 -23.77 7.71 -10.30
CA GLY A 51 -24.25 8.22 -9.02
C GLY A 51 -25.05 7.18 -8.21
N ALA A 52 -26.01 6.50 -8.85
CA ALA A 52 -26.85 5.51 -8.17
C ALA A 52 -26.11 4.24 -7.73
N ALA A 53 -25.00 3.90 -8.38
CA ALA A 53 -24.17 2.74 -8.04
C ALA A 53 -22.94 3.12 -7.20
N SER A 54 -22.68 4.42 -7.00
CA SER A 54 -21.43 4.93 -6.43
C SER A 54 -21.14 4.36 -5.03
N CYS A 55 -22.15 4.30 -4.17
CA CYS A 55 -22.03 3.72 -2.82
C CYS A 55 -21.64 2.23 -2.86
N GLU A 56 -22.24 1.46 -3.76
CA GLU A 56 -21.90 0.03 -3.90
C GLU A 56 -20.48 -0.16 -4.44
N ILE A 57 -20.09 0.67 -5.40
CA ILE A 57 -18.74 0.65 -5.99
C ILE A 57 -17.70 0.93 -4.90
N VAL A 58 -17.85 2.01 -4.13
CA VAL A 58 -16.90 2.35 -3.05
C VAL A 58 -16.81 1.22 -2.03
N ARG A 59 -17.94 0.68 -1.57
CA ARG A 59 -17.96 -0.44 -0.61
C ARG A 59 -17.23 -1.67 -1.17
N LYS A 60 -17.51 -2.06 -2.41
CA LYS A 60 -16.85 -3.22 -3.06
C LYS A 60 -15.37 -2.98 -3.32
N THR A 61 -14.98 -1.75 -3.63
CA THR A 61 -13.55 -1.40 -3.77
C THR A 61 -12.81 -1.62 -2.46
N VAL A 62 -13.36 -1.19 -1.32
CA VAL A 62 -12.76 -1.46 0.01
C VAL A 62 -12.66 -2.96 0.28
N GLU A 63 -13.71 -3.72 -0.03
CA GLU A 63 -13.71 -5.19 0.12
C GLU A 63 -12.60 -5.85 -0.69
N GLU A 64 -12.43 -5.44 -1.95
CA GLU A 64 -11.40 -5.97 -2.84
C GLU A 64 -9.99 -5.60 -2.37
N LEU A 65 -9.77 -4.34 -1.96
CA LEU A 65 -8.47 -3.87 -1.44
C LEU A 65 -8.02 -4.69 -0.23
N ASN A 66 -8.96 -5.06 0.64
CA ASN A 66 -8.69 -5.90 1.81
C ASN A 66 -8.28 -7.35 1.47
N THR A 67 -8.41 -7.78 0.20
CA THR A 67 -7.96 -9.09 -0.26
C THR A 67 -6.52 -9.09 -0.79
N ILE A 68 -5.93 -7.90 -1.04
CA ILE A 68 -4.59 -7.77 -1.59
C ILE A 68 -3.57 -8.16 -0.50
N PRO A 69 -2.78 -9.23 -0.69
CA PRO A 69 -1.77 -9.62 0.29
C PRO A 69 -0.64 -8.59 0.33
N ASP A 70 -0.08 -8.34 1.51
CA ASP A 70 1.05 -7.45 1.74
C ASP A 70 0.84 -6.04 1.16
N LEU A 71 -0.39 -5.50 1.27
CA LEU A 71 -0.67 -4.09 0.99
C LEU A 71 -0.24 -3.26 2.20
N ASP A 72 0.54 -2.21 1.98
CA ASP A 72 1.09 -1.38 3.06
C ASP A 72 0.15 -0.25 3.47
N PHE A 73 -0.51 0.39 2.48
CA PHE A 73 -1.48 1.46 2.70
C PHE A 73 -2.33 1.71 1.44
N VAL A 74 -3.41 2.47 1.61
CA VAL A 74 -4.27 2.97 0.53
C VAL A 74 -4.25 4.50 0.53
N LEU A 75 -3.94 5.07 -0.64
CA LEU A 75 -4.04 6.51 -0.84
C LEU A 75 -5.41 6.86 -1.41
N ILE A 76 -6.12 7.77 -0.74
CA ILE A 76 -7.45 8.24 -1.14
C ILE A 76 -7.33 9.69 -1.57
N VAL A 77 -7.56 10.00 -2.85
CA VAL A 77 -7.26 11.34 -3.41
C VAL A 77 -8.46 11.98 -4.11
N GLY A 78 -8.89 13.12 -3.57
CA GLY A 78 -9.77 14.08 -4.25
C GLY A 78 -11.20 13.60 -4.52
N ASP A 79 -12.11 14.56 -4.69
CA ASP A 79 -13.45 14.36 -5.27
C ASP A 79 -14.20 13.13 -4.74
N LEU A 80 -14.15 12.98 -3.41
CA LEU A 80 -14.70 11.82 -2.71
C LEU A 80 -16.22 11.76 -2.88
N LEU A 81 -16.86 12.93 -2.78
CA LEU A 81 -18.30 13.10 -2.83
C LEU A 81 -18.67 13.87 -4.10
N LEU A 82 -19.89 13.67 -4.57
CA LEU A 82 -20.39 14.43 -5.72
C LEU A 82 -20.76 15.88 -5.35
N ASP A 83 -21.31 16.06 -4.16
CA ASP A 83 -22.01 17.27 -3.71
C ASP A 83 -21.46 17.88 -2.42
N GLY A 84 -20.61 17.15 -1.69
CA GLY A 84 -20.05 17.60 -0.42
C GLY A 84 -21.00 17.47 0.78
N GLU A 85 -22.11 16.74 0.62
CA GLU A 85 -23.12 16.61 1.66
C GLU A 85 -22.63 15.78 2.87
N PRO A 86 -23.00 16.16 4.11
CA PRO A 86 -22.45 15.54 5.31
C PRO A 86 -22.88 14.08 5.47
N TYR A 87 -24.09 13.71 5.07
CA TYR A 87 -24.55 12.31 5.13
C TYR A 87 -23.78 11.41 4.15
N ASN A 88 -23.37 11.95 3.00
CA ASN A 88 -22.51 11.26 2.04
C ASN A 88 -21.11 11.08 2.63
N LEU A 89 -20.57 12.09 3.32
CA LEU A 89 -19.29 12.00 4.03
C LEU A 89 -19.31 10.95 5.15
N ASP A 90 -20.35 10.96 5.99
CA ASP A 90 -20.52 10.01 7.09
C ASP A 90 -20.54 8.58 6.56
N LEU A 91 -21.33 8.33 5.51
CA LEU A 91 -21.39 7.01 4.87
C LEU A 91 -20.05 6.62 4.23
N PHE A 92 -19.40 7.53 3.51
CA PHE A 92 -18.10 7.27 2.89
C PHE A 92 -17.07 6.87 3.95
N LYS A 93 -17.04 7.61 5.06
CA LYS A 93 -16.20 7.30 6.21
C LYS A 93 -16.47 5.89 6.75
N THR A 94 -17.75 5.49 6.89
CA THR A 94 -18.05 4.12 7.34
C THR A 94 -17.47 3.05 6.42
N TYR A 95 -17.41 3.28 5.10
CA TYR A 95 -16.80 2.33 4.17
C TYR A 95 -15.28 2.33 4.30
N ILE A 96 -14.63 3.49 4.28
CA ILE A 96 -13.17 3.58 4.36
C ILE A 96 -12.61 3.11 5.70
N ASP A 97 -13.33 3.30 6.81
CA ASP A 97 -12.95 2.79 8.14
C ASP A 97 -12.85 1.24 8.18
N ASN A 98 -13.35 0.53 7.15
CA ASN A 98 -13.19 -0.93 7.02
C ASN A 98 -11.90 -1.36 6.30
N LEU A 99 -11.05 -0.44 5.83
CA LEU A 99 -9.72 -0.79 5.32
C LEU A 99 -8.87 -1.41 6.44
N ARG A 100 -8.18 -2.50 6.12
CA ARG A 100 -7.31 -3.23 7.08
C ARG A 100 -5.89 -2.67 7.16
N VAL A 101 -5.60 -1.67 6.34
CA VAL A 101 -4.32 -0.99 6.22
C VAL A 101 -4.55 0.52 6.36
N PRO A 102 -3.51 1.29 6.71
CA PRO A 102 -3.57 2.75 6.72
C PRO A 102 -4.09 3.37 5.42
#